data_AF-A0A924P9K3-F1
#
_entry.id   AF-A0A924P9K3-F1
#
_cell.length_a   1.000
_cell.length_b   1.000
_cell.length_c   1.000
_cell.angle_alpha   90.00
_cell.angle_beta   90.00
_cell.angle_gamma   90.00
#
_symmetry.space_group_name_H-M   'P 1'
#
loop_
_entity.id
_entity.type
_entity.pdbx_description
1 polymer ?
#
loop_
_entity_poly.entity_id
_entity_poly.type
_entity_poly.pdbx_seq_one_letter_code
_entity_poly.pdbx_strand_id
1 'polypeptide(L)'
;MMKLKLNLLTLTSVLLMAGMNVNANPVRAEVPVDGMSVCGMPVCDVTVELSRFKEMKQGARFAALSYYRTTYKSSRDLKVLQNLSDLAAGLTPLFKEVGEEDYMMREVASLSGDMLMGLAKYSALDAVKLAGFYGQIKGEGNRYQVVTFWKSRIADFEEKTPLLELITFFGKVADISTASGDPEYIAREAKSGENIITARIVELYPYFEGTYAITVKCEAGPAGARIPSFCNNQFMNRLIVMDTLGAEGIAISIVNQQTGTVVYSFGNATLTNGGTKFTSTSTSASISKLDLVLNRDTKQITGTIMNTDSLANLTITGELIDSPAAVFDTASANKNAEAVSAEALNQVYRGDFAGRAVSLTLRNFVENGTFAATMAFDAFPNQRIHFQTARFYPKMGVLTLVGRQAGSNRIKLTLFFKRTVGSKRLEVSGMAYTALNGGVHAVKLSSE
;
A
#
# COMPACT_ATOMS: atom_id res chain seq x y z
N MET A 1 -26.66 55.49 40.23
CA MET A 1 -28.01 56.09 40.08
C MET A 1 -28.85 55.16 39.23
N MET A 2 -30.07 54.85 39.70
CA MET A 2 -31.17 54.08 39.06
C MET A 2 -30.87 52.60 38.74
N LYS A 3 -31.45 51.62 39.46
CA LYS A 3 -32.87 51.13 39.43
C LYS A 3 -33.24 50.62 38.03
N LEU A 4 -33.81 49.42 37.86
CA LEU A 4 -35.07 49.01 38.49
C LEU A 4 -35.27 47.48 38.39
N LYS A 5 -35.83 46.92 39.46
CA LYS A 5 -36.41 45.57 39.54
C LYS A 5 -37.73 45.48 38.77
N LEU A 6 -37.97 44.28 38.23
CA LEU A 6 -39.19 43.47 38.26
C LEU A 6 -40.54 44.21 38.39
N ASN A 7 -41.44 43.99 37.42
CA ASN A 7 -42.86 43.90 37.73
C ASN A 7 -43.62 42.94 36.80
N LEU A 8 -44.44 42.16 37.48
CA LEU A 8 -45.40 41.15 37.07
C LEU A 8 -46.58 41.81 36.34
N LEU A 9 -47.02 41.27 35.21
CA LEU A 9 -48.36 41.54 34.69
C LEU A 9 -48.93 40.28 34.03
N THR A 10 -49.93 39.76 34.72
CA THR A 10 -50.92 38.77 34.33
C THR A 10 -51.59 39.11 33.00
N LEU A 11 -51.71 38.12 32.11
CA LEU A 11 -52.89 38.03 31.24
C LEU A 11 -53.26 36.57 31.01
N THR A 12 -54.25 36.16 31.80
CA THR A 12 -55.17 35.06 31.55
C THR A 12 -55.90 35.31 30.23
N SER A 13 -55.86 34.33 29.33
CA SER A 13 -56.83 34.19 28.24
C SER A 13 -57.22 32.73 28.15
N VAL A 14 -58.23 32.39 28.94
CA VAL A 14 -59.08 31.22 28.72
C VAL A 14 -60.02 31.60 27.58
N LEU A 15 -59.88 30.95 26.43
CA LEU A 15 -61.02 30.77 25.53
C LEU A 15 -61.06 29.29 25.12
N LEU A 16 -62.12 28.64 25.59
CA LEU A 16 -62.62 27.37 25.10
C LEU A 16 -62.77 27.41 23.57
N MET A 17 -62.19 26.45 22.87
CA MET A 17 -62.91 25.75 21.82
C MET A 17 -62.89 24.27 22.14
N ALA A 18 -64.10 23.78 22.44
CA ALA A 18 -64.41 22.38 22.52
C ALA A 18 -64.26 21.72 21.14
N GLY A 19 -63.95 20.41 21.15
CA GLY A 19 -64.58 19.50 20.21
C GLY A 19 -63.89 19.29 18.87
N MET A 20 -62.63 18.84 18.90
CA MET A 20 -62.21 17.77 17.99
C MET A 20 -61.50 16.71 18.82
N ASN A 21 -62.31 15.84 19.42
CA ASN A 21 -61.85 14.54 19.89
C ASN A 21 -61.55 13.68 18.66
N VAL A 22 -60.48 14.02 17.94
CA VAL A 22 -59.82 13.04 17.08
C VAL A 22 -59.21 12.07 18.05
N ASN A 23 -59.89 10.94 18.21
CA ASN A 23 -59.32 9.74 18.79
C ASN A 23 -58.19 9.29 17.85
N ALA A 24 -57.10 10.05 17.84
CA ALA A 24 -55.83 9.64 17.30
C ALA A 24 -55.35 8.60 18.31
N ASN A 25 -55.83 7.36 18.12
CA ASN A 25 -55.10 6.20 18.61
C ASN A 25 -53.64 6.47 18.25
N PRO A 26 -52.72 6.61 19.21
CA PRO A 26 -51.32 6.58 18.86
C PRO A 26 -51.16 5.24 18.16
N VAL A 27 -50.91 5.28 16.84
CA VAL A 27 -50.51 4.09 16.10
C VAL A 27 -49.27 3.62 16.82
N ARG A 28 -49.44 2.62 17.69
CA ARG A 28 -48.34 1.92 18.32
C ARG A 28 -47.48 1.48 17.17
N ALA A 29 -46.31 2.09 17.02
CA ALA A 29 -45.35 1.68 16.02
C ALA A 29 -45.16 0.17 16.22
N GLU A 30 -45.55 -0.63 15.24
CA GLU A 30 -45.23 -2.05 15.23
C GLU A 30 -43.71 -2.15 15.12
N VAL A 31 -43.06 -2.27 16.28
CA VAL A 31 -41.62 -2.49 16.35
C VAL A 31 -41.35 -3.81 15.63
N PRO A 32 -40.37 -3.87 14.70
CA PRO A 32 -39.98 -5.12 14.08
C PRO A 32 -39.69 -6.19 15.13
N VAL A 33 -40.11 -7.43 14.86
CA VAL A 33 -39.65 -8.56 15.66
C VAL A 33 -38.21 -8.82 15.25
N ASP A 34 -37.26 -8.45 16.10
CA ASP A 34 -35.85 -8.70 15.88
C ASP A 34 -35.55 -10.20 15.87
N GLY A 35 -35.15 -10.71 14.70
CA GLY A 35 -34.87 -12.12 14.49
C GLY A 35 -33.60 -12.63 15.19
N MET A 36 -32.78 -11.76 15.80
CA MET A 36 -31.49 -12.17 16.39
C MET A 36 -31.62 -13.32 17.38
N SER A 37 -32.68 -13.33 18.20
CA SER A 37 -32.92 -14.39 19.19
C SER A 37 -33.49 -15.68 18.59
N VAL A 38 -34.04 -15.62 17.38
CA VAL A 38 -34.78 -16.73 16.74
C VAL A 38 -33.92 -17.43 15.68
N CYS A 39 -33.26 -16.65 14.82
CA CYS A 39 -32.50 -17.14 13.66
C CYS A 39 -31.07 -16.62 13.61
N GLY A 40 -30.63 -15.84 14.61
CA GLY A 40 -29.26 -15.30 14.67
C GLY A 40 -28.98 -14.15 13.69
N MET A 41 -30.03 -13.56 13.09
CA MET A 41 -29.93 -12.39 12.21
C MET A 41 -31.14 -11.47 12.42
N PRO A 42 -31.04 -10.16 12.13
CA PRO A 42 -32.15 -9.23 12.34
C PRO A 42 -33.42 -9.61 11.54
N VAL A 43 -33.23 -10.14 10.32
CA VAL A 43 -34.31 -10.60 9.45
C VAL A 43 -34.10 -12.06 9.10
N CYS A 44 -34.98 -12.93 9.60
CA CYS A 44 -34.88 -14.37 9.37
C CYS A 44 -35.14 -14.78 7.92
N ASP A 45 -36.10 -14.12 7.28
CA ASP A 45 -36.45 -14.33 5.88
C ASP A 45 -36.70 -12.97 5.22
N VAL A 46 -35.83 -12.60 4.29
CA VAL A 46 -35.90 -11.32 3.60
C VAL A 46 -37.16 -11.22 2.74
N THR A 47 -37.61 -12.31 2.10
CA THR A 47 -38.81 -12.31 1.26
C THR A 47 -40.08 -12.13 2.08
N VAL A 48 -40.17 -12.79 3.24
CA VAL A 48 -41.28 -12.59 4.18
C VAL A 48 -41.29 -11.16 4.70
N GLU A 49 -40.12 -10.63 5.07
CA GLU A 49 -40.02 -9.26 5.58
C GLU A 49 -40.37 -8.22 4.52
N LEU A 50 -39.95 -8.39 3.27
CA LEU A 50 -40.36 -7.52 2.16
C LEU A 50 -41.89 -7.54 1.94
N SER A 51 -42.51 -8.71 2.05
CA SER A 51 -43.97 -8.85 1.97
C SER A 51 -44.65 -8.10 3.12
N ARG A 52 -44.10 -8.20 4.34
CA ARG A 52 -44.56 -7.44 5.51
C ARG A 52 -44.47 -5.93 5.25
N PHE A 53 -43.34 -5.44 4.73
CA PHE A 53 -43.17 -4.03 4.38
C PHE A 53 -44.18 -3.56 3.34
N LYS A 54 -44.57 -4.39 2.37
CA LYS A 54 -45.57 -4.04 1.35
C LYS A 54 -46.94 -3.71 1.96
N GLU A 55 -47.34 -4.47 2.99
CA GLU A 55 -48.64 -4.34 3.66
C GLU A 55 -48.68 -3.26 4.74
N MET A 56 -47.52 -2.86 5.27
CA MET A 56 -47.42 -1.83 6.30
C MET A 56 -47.90 -0.44 5.82
N LYS A 57 -48.37 0.37 6.76
CA LYS A 57 -48.53 1.83 6.51
C LYS A 57 -47.16 2.51 6.53
N GLN A 58 -47.03 3.63 5.82
CA GLN A 58 -45.76 4.38 5.69
C GLN A 58 -45.07 4.67 7.04
N GLY A 59 -45.81 5.12 8.06
CA GLY A 59 -45.25 5.38 9.39
C GLY A 59 -44.67 4.14 10.08
N ALA A 60 -45.27 2.96 9.87
CA ALA A 60 -44.74 1.70 10.40
C ALA A 60 -43.48 1.25 9.64
N ARG A 61 -43.46 1.43 8.31
CA ARG A 61 -42.24 1.20 7.50
C ARG A 61 -41.08 2.08 7.95
N PHE A 62 -41.33 3.36 8.21
CA PHE A 62 -40.30 4.28 8.71
C PHE A 62 -39.77 3.83 10.07
N ALA A 63 -40.67 3.50 11.02
CA ALA A 63 -40.27 3.03 12.34
C ALA A 63 -39.42 1.74 12.25
N ALA A 64 -39.79 0.82 11.37
CA ALA A 64 -39.04 -0.42 11.13
C ALA A 64 -37.64 -0.16 10.57
N LEU A 65 -37.51 0.67 9.54
CA LEU A 65 -36.22 1.07 8.98
C LEU A 65 -35.34 1.78 10.01
N SER A 66 -35.92 2.72 10.75
CA SER A 66 -35.23 3.47 11.79
C SER A 66 -34.72 2.54 12.89
N TYR A 67 -35.51 1.55 13.28
CA TYR A 67 -35.09 0.51 14.23
C TYR A 67 -33.88 -0.26 13.71
N TYR A 68 -33.97 -0.87 12.51
CA TYR A 68 -32.85 -1.64 11.95
C TYR A 68 -31.58 -0.81 11.84
N ARG A 69 -31.69 0.43 11.35
CA ARG A 69 -30.55 1.33 11.20
C ARG A 69 -29.96 1.71 12.55
N THR A 70 -30.77 2.20 13.49
CA THR A 70 -30.26 2.69 14.78
C THR A 70 -29.63 1.59 15.63
N THR A 71 -30.21 0.38 15.60
CA THR A 71 -29.69 -0.79 16.31
C THR A 71 -28.41 -1.33 15.67
N TYR A 72 -28.33 -1.39 14.34
CA TYR A 72 -27.26 -2.14 13.65
C TYR A 72 -26.23 -1.29 12.89
N LYS A 73 -26.37 0.03 12.78
CA LYS A 73 -25.42 0.92 12.06
C LYS A 73 -23.95 0.79 12.48
N SER A 74 -23.69 0.30 13.68
CA SER A 74 -22.33 0.11 14.22
C SER A 74 -21.94 -1.36 14.38
N SER A 75 -22.74 -2.28 13.83
CA SER A 75 -22.44 -3.70 13.84
C SER A 75 -21.12 -4.00 13.13
N ARG A 76 -20.41 -5.01 13.64
CA ARG A 76 -19.23 -5.61 13.00
C ARG A 76 -19.50 -7.04 12.54
N ASP A 77 -20.69 -7.57 12.81
CA ASP A 77 -21.07 -8.91 12.38
C ASP A 77 -21.42 -8.90 10.90
N LEU A 78 -20.61 -9.59 10.09
CA LEU A 78 -20.77 -9.62 8.64
C LEU A 78 -22.10 -10.23 8.19
N LYS A 79 -22.65 -11.19 8.96
CA LYS A 79 -23.95 -11.79 8.63
C LYS A 79 -25.08 -10.80 8.82
N VAL A 80 -25.04 -10.05 9.93
CA VAL A 80 -25.99 -8.97 10.23
C VAL A 80 -25.93 -7.89 9.16
N LEU A 81 -24.72 -7.43 8.82
CA LEU A 81 -24.53 -6.38 7.82
C LEU A 81 -25.00 -6.82 6.42
N GLN A 82 -24.68 -8.04 6.01
CA GLN A 82 -25.14 -8.59 4.73
C GLN A 82 -26.67 -8.75 4.71
N ASN A 83 -27.25 -9.32 5.76
CA ASN A 83 -28.70 -9.53 5.87
C ASN A 83 -29.49 -8.23 5.72
N LEU A 84 -29.05 -7.16 6.39
CA LEU A 84 -29.71 -5.85 6.30
C LEU A 84 -29.40 -5.11 4.98
N SER A 85 -28.23 -5.34 4.38
CA SER A 85 -27.92 -4.84 3.04
C SER A 85 -28.84 -5.47 1.99
N ASP A 86 -29.07 -6.78 2.07
CA ASP A 86 -29.96 -7.53 1.17
C ASP A 86 -31.42 -7.07 1.32
N LEU A 87 -31.86 -6.85 2.57
CA LEU A 87 -33.16 -6.24 2.84
C LEU A 87 -33.29 -4.87 2.16
N ALA A 88 -32.32 -3.97 2.37
CA ALA A 88 -32.38 -2.62 1.79
C ALA A 88 -32.38 -2.63 0.25
N ALA A 89 -31.65 -3.57 -0.36
CA ALA A 89 -31.66 -3.79 -1.80
C ALA A 89 -33.05 -4.22 -2.29
N GLY A 90 -33.76 -5.09 -1.57
CA GLY A 90 -35.13 -5.49 -1.87
C GLY A 90 -36.19 -4.41 -1.59
N LEU A 91 -35.98 -3.57 -0.58
CA LEU A 91 -36.90 -2.48 -0.24
C LEU A 91 -36.89 -1.36 -1.28
N THR A 92 -35.76 -1.11 -1.94
CA THR A 92 -35.63 -0.05 -2.95
C THR A 92 -36.63 -0.18 -4.12
N PRO A 93 -36.74 -1.31 -4.84
CA PRO A 93 -37.74 -1.49 -5.87
C PRO A 93 -39.16 -1.56 -5.30
N LEU A 94 -39.35 -2.17 -4.12
CA LEU A 94 -40.66 -2.24 -3.48
C LEU A 94 -41.23 -0.85 -3.18
N PHE A 95 -40.41 0.06 -2.64
CA PHE A 95 -40.85 1.40 -2.26
C PHE A 95 -41.19 2.25 -3.50
N LYS A 96 -40.52 2.02 -4.63
CA LYS A 96 -40.92 2.60 -5.91
C LYS A 96 -42.27 2.05 -6.39
N GLU A 97 -42.50 0.75 -6.25
CA GLU A 97 -43.74 0.09 -6.64
C GLU A 97 -44.94 0.63 -5.85
N VAL A 98 -44.80 0.78 -4.53
CA VAL A 98 -45.89 1.25 -3.66
C VAL A 98 -46.03 2.77 -3.61
N GLY A 99 -45.21 3.51 -4.38
CA GLY A 99 -45.29 4.98 -4.48
C GLY A 99 -44.85 5.72 -3.22
N GLU A 100 -43.80 5.24 -2.54
CA GLU A 100 -43.24 5.92 -1.38
C GLU A 100 -42.62 7.27 -1.71
N GLU A 101 -42.65 8.18 -0.74
CA GLU A 101 -42.07 9.51 -0.86
C GLU A 101 -40.52 9.48 -0.82
N ASP A 102 -39.89 10.53 -1.34
CA ASP A 102 -38.43 10.66 -1.41
C ASP A 102 -37.73 10.48 -0.07
N TYR A 103 -38.35 10.91 1.04
CA TYR A 103 -37.73 10.77 2.36
C TYR A 103 -37.63 9.30 2.79
N MET A 104 -38.59 8.46 2.41
CA MET A 104 -38.55 7.02 2.67
C MET A 104 -37.46 6.34 1.83
N MET A 105 -37.34 6.75 0.57
CA MET A 105 -36.23 6.30 -0.29
C MET A 105 -34.87 6.68 0.29
N ARG A 106 -34.74 7.88 0.89
CA ARG A 106 -33.52 8.31 1.60
C ARG A 106 -33.22 7.46 2.84
N GLU A 107 -34.22 7.02 3.59
CA GLU A 107 -34.00 6.15 4.75
C GLU A 107 -33.55 4.75 4.36
N VAL A 108 -34.13 4.15 3.31
CA VAL A 108 -33.63 2.88 2.76
C VAL A 108 -32.20 3.02 2.28
N ALA A 109 -31.88 4.11 1.57
CA ALA A 109 -30.53 4.41 1.12
C ALA A 109 -29.56 4.60 2.30
N SER A 110 -30.02 5.20 3.41
CA SER A 110 -29.20 5.38 4.62
C SER A 110 -28.91 4.06 5.31
N LEU A 111 -29.91 3.17 5.43
CA LEU A 111 -29.71 1.81 5.94
C LEU A 111 -28.69 1.05 5.07
N SER A 112 -28.89 1.04 3.74
CA SER A 112 -27.97 0.40 2.80
C SER A 112 -26.55 0.97 2.93
N GLY A 113 -26.40 2.30 2.98
CA GLY A 113 -25.11 2.97 3.12
C GLY A 113 -24.37 2.59 4.41
N ASP A 114 -25.06 2.55 5.54
CA ASP A 114 -24.49 2.16 6.83
C ASP A 114 -24.02 0.69 6.81
N MET A 115 -24.81 -0.21 6.22
CA MET A 115 -24.46 -1.63 6.12
C MET A 115 -23.29 -1.88 5.16
N LEU A 116 -23.32 -1.28 3.96
CA LEU A 116 -22.25 -1.37 2.97
C LEU A 116 -20.93 -0.78 3.49
N MET A 117 -21.00 0.32 4.25
CA MET A 117 -19.83 0.88 4.92
C MET A 117 -19.26 -0.10 5.96
N GLY A 118 -20.11 -0.76 6.74
CA GLY A 118 -19.69 -1.82 7.66
C GLY A 118 -19.02 -2.98 6.93
N LEU A 119 -19.64 -3.49 5.85
CA LEU A 119 -19.09 -4.56 5.02
C LEU A 119 -17.73 -4.17 4.41
N ALA A 120 -17.60 -2.94 3.92
CA ALA A 120 -16.37 -2.42 3.34
C ALA A 120 -15.25 -2.19 4.37
N LYS A 121 -15.57 -2.03 5.67
CA LYS A 121 -14.57 -1.87 6.75
C LYS A 121 -14.19 -3.18 7.41
N TYR A 122 -15.15 -4.08 7.63
CA TYR A 122 -14.96 -5.23 8.52
C TYR A 122 -14.89 -6.58 7.80
N SER A 123 -15.20 -6.66 6.50
CA SER A 123 -14.99 -7.90 5.75
C SER A 123 -13.51 -8.28 5.70
N ALA A 124 -13.24 -9.55 5.44
CA ALA A 124 -11.91 -10.02 5.13
C ALA A 124 -11.29 -9.19 3.99
N LEU A 125 -9.98 -9.01 4.05
CA LEU A 125 -9.24 -8.26 3.06
C LEU A 125 -9.28 -8.98 1.70
N ASP A 126 -10.10 -8.45 0.81
CA ASP A 126 -10.26 -8.87 -0.59
C ASP A 126 -10.51 -7.60 -1.38
N ALA A 127 -9.54 -7.18 -2.19
CA ALA A 127 -9.58 -5.89 -2.84
C ALA A 127 -10.80 -5.70 -3.74
N VAL A 128 -11.21 -6.74 -4.46
CA VAL A 128 -12.32 -6.70 -5.40
C VAL A 128 -13.64 -6.58 -4.65
N LYS A 129 -13.84 -7.41 -3.63
CA LYS A 129 -15.06 -7.42 -2.82
C LYS A 129 -15.23 -6.12 -2.05
N LEU A 130 -14.17 -5.64 -1.40
CA LEU A 130 -14.19 -4.38 -0.64
C LEU A 130 -14.42 -3.17 -1.55
N ALA A 131 -13.77 -3.10 -2.72
CA ALA A 131 -14.04 -2.05 -3.70
C ALA A 131 -15.46 -2.13 -4.27
N GLY A 132 -15.99 -3.34 -4.43
CA GLY A 132 -17.38 -3.59 -4.84
C GLY A 132 -18.40 -3.04 -3.83
N PHE A 133 -18.16 -3.23 -2.53
CA PHE A 133 -18.97 -2.58 -1.49
C PHE A 133 -18.79 -1.06 -1.51
N TYR A 134 -17.55 -0.58 -1.61
CA TYR A 134 -17.23 0.84 -1.67
C TYR A 134 -17.98 1.58 -2.79
N GLY A 135 -18.01 1.01 -4.01
CA GLY A 135 -18.69 1.62 -5.16
C GLY A 135 -20.21 1.69 -5.03
N GLN A 136 -20.81 0.91 -4.13
CA GLN A 136 -22.25 0.96 -3.86
C GLN A 136 -22.62 1.99 -2.78
N ILE A 137 -21.66 2.40 -1.94
CA ILE A 137 -21.89 3.40 -0.89
C ILE A 137 -22.30 4.73 -1.52
N LYS A 138 -23.42 5.29 -1.06
CA LYS A 138 -23.84 6.66 -1.38
C LYS A 138 -23.29 7.64 -0.34
N GLY A 139 -22.85 8.80 -0.81
CA GLY A 139 -22.34 9.89 0.03
C GLY A 139 -20.82 9.87 0.17
N GLU A 140 -20.23 11.02 -0.16
CA GLU A 140 -18.79 11.31 -0.13
C GLU A 140 -18.18 11.04 1.25
N GLY A 141 -18.85 11.49 2.32
CA GLY A 141 -18.37 11.32 3.70
C GLY A 141 -18.25 9.86 4.12
N ASN A 142 -19.17 8.99 3.68
CA ASN A 142 -19.13 7.57 3.99
C ASN A 142 -17.99 6.86 3.25
N ARG A 143 -17.79 7.20 1.97
CA ARG A 143 -16.66 6.71 1.17
C ARG A 143 -15.33 7.13 1.80
N TYR A 144 -15.18 8.41 2.17
CA TYR A 144 -13.98 8.90 2.84
C TYR A 144 -13.68 8.15 4.15
N GLN A 145 -14.70 7.78 4.93
CA GLN A 145 -14.51 6.97 6.15
C GLN A 145 -13.98 5.56 5.88
N VAL A 146 -14.32 4.94 4.75
CA VAL A 146 -13.77 3.61 4.39
C VAL A 146 -12.29 3.73 4.01
N VAL A 147 -11.94 4.74 3.21
CA VAL A 147 -10.55 5.01 2.80
C VAL A 147 -9.67 5.25 4.04
N THR A 148 -10.12 6.13 4.94
CA THR A 148 -9.38 6.45 6.18
C THR A 148 -9.29 5.27 7.15
N PHE A 149 -10.33 4.43 7.24
CA PHE A 149 -10.28 3.21 8.05
C PHE A 149 -9.20 2.24 7.57
N TRP A 150 -9.12 1.95 6.28
CA TRP A 150 -8.09 1.04 5.79
C TRP A 150 -6.70 1.67 5.85
N LYS A 151 -6.60 2.99 5.66
CA LYS A 151 -5.32 3.71 5.71
C LYS A 151 -4.71 3.65 7.12
N SER A 152 -5.53 3.78 8.17
CA SER A 152 -5.04 3.71 9.55
C SER A 152 -4.54 2.33 9.95
N ARG A 153 -4.93 1.28 9.23
CA ARG A 153 -4.53 -0.11 9.49
C ARG A 153 -3.33 -0.59 8.69
N ILE A 154 -2.81 0.21 7.75
CA ILE A 154 -1.67 -0.22 6.90
C ILE A 154 -0.48 -0.68 7.76
N ALA A 155 -0.22 0.00 8.89
CA ALA A 155 0.88 -0.34 9.80
C ALA A 155 0.73 -1.72 10.47
N ASP A 156 -0.50 -2.25 10.56
CA ASP A 156 -0.79 -3.57 11.14
C ASP A 156 -0.35 -4.72 10.21
N PHE A 157 -0.07 -4.42 8.94
CA PHE A 157 0.28 -5.43 7.94
C PHE A 157 1.80 -5.45 7.68
N GLU A 158 2.39 -6.61 7.90
CA GLU A 158 3.80 -6.88 7.58
C GLU A 158 3.94 -7.92 6.47
N GLU A 159 2.92 -8.75 6.25
CA GLU A 159 2.93 -9.78 5.22
C GLU A 159 2.70 -9.21 3.82
N LYS A 160 3.41 -9.78 2.84
CA LYS A 160 3.33 -9.39 1.43
C LYS A 160 1.91 -9.41 0.87
N THR A 161 1.21 -10.54 1.00
CA THR A 161 -0.10 -10.73 0.33
C THR A 161 -1.14 -9.70 0.79
N PRO A 162 -1.35 -9.46 2.11
CA PRO A 162 -2.23 -8.39 2.56
C PRO A 162 -1.84 -6.99 2.05
N LEU A 163 -0.55 -6.66 2.01
CA LEU A 163 -0.11 -5.36 1.48
C LEU A 163 -0.44 -5.21 -0.01
N LEU A 164 -0.34 -6.28 -0.80
CA LEU A 164 -0.72 -6.29 -2.23
C LEU A 164 -2.24 -6.19 -2.44
N GLU A 165 -3.03 -6.80 -1.57
CA GLU A 165 -4.49 -6.64 -1.60
C GLU A 165 -4.88 -5.18 -1.27
N LEU A 166 -4.28 -4.60 -0.23
CA LEU A 166 -4.57 -3.22 0.15
C LEU A 166 -4.22 -2.22 -0.95
N ILE A 167 -3.08 -2.37 -1.63
CA ILE A 167 -2.75 -1.44 -2.70
C ILE A 167 -3.73 -1.55 -3.87
N THR A 168 -4.12 -2.78 -4.22
CA THR A 168 -5.15 -3.02 -5.25
C THR A 168 -6.49 -2.39 -4.86
N PHE A 169 -6.85 -2.50 -3.58
CA PHE A 169 -8.05 -1.87 -3.04
C PHE A 169 -7.98 -0.35 -3.17
N PHE A 170 -6.89 0.29 -2.73
CA PHE A 170 -6.73 1.75 -2.78
C PHE A 170 -6.77 2.30 -4.22
N GLY A 171 -6.17 1.60 -5.18
CA GLY A 171 -6.25 1.98 -6.60
C GLY A 171 -7.67 1.92 -7.13
N LYS A 172 -8.38 0.81 -6.85
CA LYS A 172 -9.79 0.65 -7.26
C LYS A 172 -10.70 1.72 -6.65
N VAL A 173 -10.55 2.04 -5.36
CA VAL A 173 -11.42 3.05 -4.73
C VAL A 173 -11.07 4.47 -5.19
N ALA A 174 -9.82 4.76 -5.55
CA ALA A 174 -9.45 6.02 -6.19
C ALA A 174 -10.16 6.17 -7.55
N ASP A 175 -10.12 5.14 -8.39
CA ASP A 175 -10.79 5.12 -9.70
C ASP A 175 -12.31 5.24 -9.55
N ILE A 176 -12.91 4.49 -8.62
CA ILE A 176 -14.35 4.55 -8.32
C ILE A 176 -14.76 5.95 -7.87
N SER A 177 -13.98 6.59 -7.00
CA SER A 177 -14.27 7.94 -6.53
C SER A 177 -14.21 8.97 -7.65
N THR A 178 -13.17 8.91 -8.49
CA THR A 178 -13.06 9.79 -9.67
C THR A 178 -14.22 9.57 -10.63
N ALA A 179 -14.58 8.32 -10.94
CA ALA A 179 -15.70 8.01 -11.83
C ALA A 179 -17.06 8.43 -11.24
N SER A 180 -17.19 8.43 -9.91
CA SER A 180 -18.41 8.84 -9.21
C SER A 180 -18.56 10.36 -9.04
N GLY A 181 -17.57 11.14 -9.49
CA GLY A 181 -17.56 12.60 -9.31
C GLY A 181 -17.35 13.06 -7.87
N ASP A 182 -16.70 12.24 -7.04
CA ASP A 182 -16.33 12.65 -5.68
C ASP A 182 -15.38 13.85 -5.71
N PRO A 183 -15.37 14.69 -4.65
CA PRO A 183 -14.33 15.69 -4.50
C PRO A 183 -12.93 15.07 -4.53
N GLU A 184 -11.99 15.78 -5.15
CA GLU A 184 -10.62 15.29 -5.38
C GLU A 184 -9.90 14.82 -4.10
N TYR A 185 -10.25 15.36 -2.93
CA TYR A 185 -9.62 14.98 -1.67
C TYR A 185 -9.83 13.51 -1.33
N ILE A 186 -10.93 12.88 -1.75
CA ILE A 186 -11.21 11.46 -1.47
C ILE A 186 -10.28 10.57 -2.30
N ALA A 187 -10.20 10.81 -3.61
CA ALA A 187 -9.28 10.09 -4.48
C ALA A 187 -7.82 10.32 -4.09
N ARG A 188 -7.46 11.54 -3.66
CA ARG A 188 -6.13 11.86 -3.13
C ARG A 188 -5.82 11.11 -1.84
N GLU A 189 -6.79 10.96 -0.95
CA GLU A 189 -6.61 10.18 0.28
C GLU A 189 -6.38 8.70 -0.02
N ALA A 190 -7.09 8.15 -1.01
CA ALA A 190 -6.85 6.78 -1.47
C ALA A 190 -5.44 6.61 -2.05
N LYS A 191 -4.99 7.52 -2.92
CA LYS A 191 -3.61 7.56 -3.45
C LYS A 191 -2.56 7.73 -2.34
N SER A 192 -2.88 8.50 -1.28
CA SER A 192 -2.02 8.60 -0.11
C SER A 192 -1.88 7.24 0.59
N GLY A 193 -2.96 6.45 0.69
CA GLY A 193 -2.92 5.06 1.15
C GLY A 193 -2.00 4.19 0.28
N GLU A 194 -2.13 4.26 -1.05
CA GLU A 194 -1.24 3.54 -1.98
C GLU A 194 0.23 3.88 -1.77
N ASN A 195 0.54 5.17 -1.56
CA ASN A 195 1.92 5.62 -1.35
C ASN A 195 2.50 5.09 -0.04
N ILE A 196 1.72 5.07 1.04
CA ILE A 196 2.15 4.49 2.33
C ILE A 196 2.40 2.99 2.19
N ILE A 197 1.50 2.26 1.51
CA ILE A 197 1.68 0.82 1.26
C ILE A 197 2.87 0.57 0.35
N THR A 198 3.05 1.39 -0.69
CA THR A 198 4.20 1.29 -1.59
C THR A 198 5.49 1.45 -0.80
N ALA A 199 5.59 2.48 0.05
CA ALA A 199 6.75 2.65 0.92
C ALA A 199 6.97 1.44 1.84
N ARG A 200 5.89 0.87 2.39
CA ARG A 200 5.94 -0.32 3.24
C ARG A 200 6.39 -1.58 2.50
N ILE A 201 5.88 -1.82 1.30
CA ILE A 201 6.30 -2.94 0.44
C ILE A 201 7.77 -2.75 0.05
N VAL A 202 8.17 -1.54 -0.32
CA VAL A 202 9.55 -1.21 -0.68
C VAL A 202 10.50 -1.45 0.48
N GLU A 203 10.08 -1.07 1.69
CA GLU A 203 10.82 -1.29 2.92
C GLU A 203 10.99 -2.79 3.21
N LEU A 204 9.89 -3.55 3.24
CA LEU A 204 9.91 -4.95 3.68
C LEU A 204 10.34 -5.94 2.59
N TYR A 205 10.08 -5.59 1.32
CA TYR A 205 10.16 -6.48 0.18
C TYR A 205 10.71 -5.76 -1.07
N PRO A 206 12.02 -5.48 -1.11
CA PRO A 206 12.64 -4.71 -2.18
C PRO A 206 12.82 -5.51 -3.50
N TYR A 207 11.78 -6.19 -3.98
CA TYR A 207 11.79 -6.99 -5.23
C TYR A 207 12.10 -6.18 -6.49
N PHE A 208 11.96 -4.86 -6.41
CA PHE A 208 12.30 -3.96 -7.49
C PHE A 208 13.81 -3.80 -7.66
N GLU A 209 14.58 -4.05 -6.59
CA GLU A 209 16.03 -3.97 -6.61
C GLU A 209 16.63 -5.19 -7.30
N GLY A 210 17.72 -4.97 -8.02
CA GLY A 210 18.45 -6.05 -8.67
C GLY A 210 19.15 -5.63 -9.94
N THR A 211 19.72 -6.63 -10.59
CA THR A 211 20.34 -6.48 -11.91
C THR A 211 19.49 -7.19 -12.94
N TYR A 212 19.20 -6.51 -14.03
CA TYR A 212 18.36 -6.96 -15.12
C TYR A 212 19.18 -7.05 -16.41
N ALA A 213 18.98 -8.15 -17.15
CA ALA A 213 19.44 -8.27 -18.53
C ALA A 213 18.45 -7.54 -19.41
N ILE A 214 18.90 -6.51 -20.13
CA ILE A 214 18.00 -5.69 -20.95
C ILE A 214 18.42 -5.70 -22.41
N THR A 215 17.43 -5.52 -23.28
CA THR A 215 17.57 -5.14 -24.67
C THR A 215 16.94 -3.77 -24.86
N VAL A 216 17.66 -2.87 -25.52
CA VAL A 216 17.17 -1.52 -25.84
C VAL A 216 16.91 -1.44 -27.33
N LYS A 217 15.66 -1.18 -27.70
CA LYS A 217 15.25 -0.86 -29.07
C LYS A 217 15.13 0.65 -29.20
N CYS A 218 15.82 1.22 -30.18
CA CYS A 218 15.71 2.65 -30.46
C CYS A 218 14.68 2.86 -31.56
N GLU A 219 13.64 3.61 -31.25
CA GLU A 219 12.61 3.97 -32.21
C GLU A 219 12.93 5.37 -32.72
N ALA A 220 13.02 5.50 -34.06
CA ALA A 220 13.21 6.79 -34.69
C ALA A 220 12.05 7.71 -34.28
N GLY A 221 12.39 8.90 -33.79
CA GLY A 221 11.40 9.95 -33.57
C GLY A 221 10.79 10.45 -34.89
N PRO A 222 10.01 11.54 -34.87
CA PRO A 222 9.50 12.17 -36.09
C PRO A 222 10.64 12.46 -37.09
N ALA A 223 10.29 12.55 -38.39
CA ALA A 223 11.23 12.68 -39.49
C ALA A 223 12.35 13.72 -39.18
N GLY A 224 13.61 13.25 -39.15
CA GLY A 224 14.78 14.06 -38.80
C GLY A 224 15.42 13.77 -37.42
N ALA A 225 14.79 12.94 -36.59
CA ALA A 225 15.38 12.49 -35.32
C ALA A 225 16.68 11.70 -35.54
N ARG A 226 17.77 12.13 -34.89
CA ARG A 226 19.05 11.41 -34.92
C ARG A 226 18.99 10.24 -33.95
N ILE A 227 19.07 9.01 -34.47
CA ILE A 227 19.27 7.82 -33.63
C ILE A 227 20.67 7.92 -33.01
N PRO A 228 20.80 7.87 -31.68
CA PRO A 228 22.12 7.89 -31.04
C PRO A 228 23.01 6.74 -31.52
N SER A 229 24.31 6.98 -31.75
CA SER A 229 25.23 5.98 -32.30
C SER A 229 25.38 4.71 -31.45
N PHE A 230 25.15 4.83 -30.14
CA PHE A 230 25.17 3.69 -29.21
C PHE A 230 23.98 2.72 -29.41
N CYS A 231 22.94 3.11 -30.15
CA CYS A 231 21.79 2.25 -30.45
C CYS A 231 22.09 1.09 -31.39
N ASN A 232 23.10 1.22 -32.25
CA ASN A 232 23.37 0.23 -33.30
C ASN A 232 24.20 -0.97 -32.82
N ASN A 233 24.78 -0.90 -31.63
CA ASN A 233 25.82 -1.85 -31.18
C ASN A 233 25.44 -2.67 -29.93
N GLN A 234 24.16 -2.72 -29.55
CA GLN A 234 23.72 -3.35 -28.28
C GLN A 234 24.54 -2.87 -27.07
N PHE A 235 24.95 -1.59 -27.09
CA PHE A 235 25.89 -1.04 -26.11
C PHE A 235 25.31 -1.02 -24.68
N MET A 236 23.99 -0.97 -24.56
CA MET A 236 23.25 -1.03 -23.29
C MET A 236 22.64 -2.42 -23.13
N ASN A 237 23.12 -3.19 -22.15
CA ASN A 237 22.69 -4.58 -21.96
C ASN A 237 22.41 -4.96 -20.49
N ARG A 238 22.62 -4.02 -19.57
CA ARG A 238 22.34 -4.18 -18.15
C ARG A 238 21.61 -2.97 -17.59
N LEU A 239 20.60 -3.25 -16.77
CA LEU A 239 19.91 -2.26 -15.96
C LEU A 239 20.06 -2.67 -14.49
N ILE A 240 20.40 -1.71 -13.64
CA ILE A 240 20.66 -1.94 -12.23
C ILE A 240 19.74 -1.01 -11.45
N VAL A 241 18.96 -1.57 -10.53
CA VAL A 241 18.10 -0.82 -9.62
C VAL A 241 18.60 -1.02 -8.20
N MET A 242 18.82 0.08 -7.49
CA MET A 242 19.39 0.08 -6.14
C MET A 242 18.71 1.14 -5.27
N ASP A 243 18.11 0.72 -4.15
CA ASP A 243 17.81 1.62 -3.03
C ASP A 243 19.13 1.96 -2.34
N THR A 244 19.54 3.22 -2.46
CA THR A 244 20.80 3.74 -1.92
C THR A 244 20.75 3.94 -0.41
N LEU A 245 19.57 3.82 0.21
CA LEU A 245 19.30 4.11 1.62
C LEU A 245 19.71 5.54 2.06
N GLY A 246 19.98 6.42 1.09
CA GLY A 246 20.44 7.79 1.31
C GLY A 246 19.55 8.80 0.61
N ALA A 247 20.02 10.06 0.54
CA ALA A 247 19.25 11.17 -0.02
C ALA A 247 18.86 10.99 -1.50
N GLU A 248 19.59 10.16 -2.26
CA GLU A 248 19.27 9.87 -3.66
C GLU A 248 18.14 8.82 -3.82
N GLY A 249 17.67 8.24 -2.72
CA GLY A 249 16.61 7.22 -2.72
C GLY A 249 16.97 6.06 -3.64
N ILE A 250 16.15 5.86 -4.67
CA ILE A 250 16.33 4.78 -5.64
C ILE A 250 17.13 5.27 -6.84
N ALA A 251 18.27 4.63 -7.05
CA ALA A 251 19.14 4.84 -8.19
C ALA A 251 18.89 3.77 -9.26
N ILE A 252 18.82 4.19 -10.51
CA ILE A 252 18.68 3.32 -11.68
C ILE A 252 19.84 3.64 -12.63
N SER A 253 20.61 2.62 -12.99
CA SER A 253 21.74 2.75 -13.90
C SER A 253 21.59 1.80 -15.07
N ILE A 254 21.80 2.30 -16.28
CA ILE A 254 21.91 1.47 -17.49
C ILE A 254 23.36 1.47 -17.92
N VAL A 255 23.92 0.27 -18.04
CA VAL A 255 25.36 0.10 -18.23
C VAL A 255 25.66 -0.84 -19.40
N ASN A 256 26.85 -0.65 -19.96
CA ASN A 256 27.49 -1.66 -20.79
C ASN A 256 28.24 -2.63 -19.85
N GLN A 257 27.81 -3.88 -19.78
CA GLN A 257 28.44 -4.89 -18.92
C GLN A 257 29.91 -5.15 -19.25
N GLN A 258 30.27 -5.13 -20.54
CA GLN A 258 31.62 -5.49 -21.00
C GLN A 258 32.63 -4.40 -20.64
N THR A 259 32.25 -3.13 -20.78
CA THR A 259 33.14 -1.99 -20.49
C THR A 259 32.94 -1.42 -19.09
N GLY A 260 31.87 -1.79 -18.37
CA GLY A 260 31.50 -1.20 -17.08
C GLY A 260 31.08 0.27 -17.18
N THR A 261 30.77 0.77 -18.39
CA THR A 261 30.43 2.17 -18.62
C THR A 261 28.96 2.41 -18.32
N VAL A 262 28.66 3.38 -17.46
CA VAL A 262 27.28 3.86 -17.21
C VAL A 262 26.87 4.78 -18.35
N VAL A 263 25.80 4.40 -19.06
CA VAL A 263 25.24 5.15 -20.18
C VAL A 263 24.15 6.10 -19.71
N TYR A 264 23.26 5.61 -18.86
CA TYR A 264 22.26 6.42 -18.18
C TYR A 264 22.33 6.21 -16.68
N SER A 265 22.17 7.30 -15.95
CA SER A 265 22.02 7.29 -14.51
C SER A 265 20.84 8.16 -14.12
N PHE A 266 19.96 7.58 -13.31
CA PHE A 266 18.80 8.22 -12.73
C PHE A 266 18.90 8.07 -11.21
N GLY A 267 18.64 9.15 -10.48
CA GLY A 267 18.50 9.14 -9.03
C GLY A 267 17.13 9.70 -8.66
N ASN A 268 16.71 9.47 -7.41
CA ASN A 268 15.40 9.87 -6.90
C ASN A 268 14.24 9.29 -7.74
N ALA A 269 14.37 8.05 -8.19
CA ALA A 269 13.29 7.40 -8.91
C ALA A 269 12.08 7.22 -7.98
N THR A 270 10.92 7.73 -8.42
CA THR A 270 9.66 7.56 -7.70
C THR A 270 9.10 6.18 -7.99
N LEU A 271 8.75 5.46 -6.94
CA LEU A 271 8.03 4.20 -7.02
C LEU A 271 6.53 4.42 -6.82
N THR A 272 5.74 3.82 -7.70
CA THR A 272 4.28 3.78 -7.60
C THR A 272 3.78 2.35 -7.85
N ASN A 273 2.48 2.13 -7.67
CA ASN A 273 1.83 0.83 -7.86
C ASN A 273 2.56 -0.29 -7.08
N GLY A 274 2.90 0.00 -5.84
CA GLY A 274 3.47 -0.95 -4.90
C GLY A 274 4.95 -1.13 -5.07
N GLY A 275 5.61 -0.34 -5.93
CA GLY A 275 7.02 -0.51 -6.30
C GLY A 275 7.19 -1.29 -7.60
N THR A 276 6.16 -1.40 -8.42
CA THR A 276 6.24 -2.00 -9.77
C THR A 276 6.48 -0.96 -10.85
N LYS A 277 6.12 0.31 -10.62
CA LYS A 277 6.33 1.37 -11.60
C LYS A 277 7.38 2.35 -11.10
N PHE A 278 8.34 2.66 -11.96
CA PHE A 278 9.45 3.58 -11.71
C PHE A 278 9.33 4.77 -12.64
N THR A 279 9.44 5.97 -12.10
CA THR A 279 9.55 7.17 -12.91
C THR A 279 10.69 8.03 -12.40
N SER A 280 11.53 8.53 -13.30
CA SER A 280 12.62 9.41 -12.93
C SER A 280 12.93 10.40 -14.04
N THR A 281 13.50 11.54 -13.69
CA THR A 281 14.10 12.46 -14.67
C THR A 281 15.57 12.62 -14.35
N SER A 282 16.43 12.39 -15.34
CA SER A 282 17.86 12.69 -15.21
C SER A 282 18.12 14.16 -15.46
N THR A 283 18.95 14.78 -14.63
CA THR A 283 19.38 16.18 -14.74
C THR A 283 20.71 16.34 -15.48
N SER A 284 21.17 15.31 -16.21
CA SER A 284 22.35 15.41 -17.07
C SER A 284 22.16 16.39 -18.24
N ALA A 285 23.24 16.69 -18.97
CA ALA A 285 23.26 17.64 -20.09
C ALA A 285 22.15 17.45 -21.14
N SER A 286 21.65 16.21 -21.29
CA SER A 286 20.41 15.88 -21.98
C SER A 286 19.36 15.45 -20.96
N ILE A 287 18.23 16.15 -20.86
CA ILE A 287 17.15 15.76 -19.95
C ILE A 287 16.54 14.47 -20.49
N SER A 288 16.60 13.41 -19.68
CA SER A 288 16.00 12.13 -20.03
C SER A 288 14.94 11.76 -19.00
N LYS A 289 13.76 11.39 -19.47
CA LYS A 289 12.68 10.85 -18.63
C LYS A 289 12.68 9.33 -18.75
N LEU A 290 12.58 8.67 -17.61
CA LEU A 290 12.50 7.22 -17.48
C LEU A 290 11.08 6.87 -16.99
N ASP A 291 10.44 5.91 -17.65
CA ASP A 291 9.25 5.21 -17.17
C ASP A 291 9.51 3.71 -17.31
N LEU A 292 9.52 2.96 -16.21
CA LEU A 292 9.69 1.50 -16.20
C LEU A 292 8.54 0.85 -15.46
N VAL A 293 8.21 -0.37 -15.86
CA VAL A 293 7.24 -1.24 -15.23
C VAL A 293 7.87 -2.62 -15.04
N LEU A 294 7.88 -3.09 -13.80
CA LEU A 294 8.27 -4.43 -13.38
C LEU A 294 7.02 -5.29 -13.21
N ASN A 295 6.95 -6.38 -13.95
CA ASN A 295 6.05 -7.47 -13.65
C ASN A 295 6.70 -8.38 -12.60
N ARG A 296 6.09 -8.46 -11.41
CA ARG A 296 6.63 -9.26 -10.29
C ARG A 296 6.56 -10.75 -10.51
N ASP A 297 5.55 -11.20 -11.23
CA ASP A 297 5.28 -12.61 -11.44
C ASP A 297 6.23 -13.18 -12.50
N THR A 298 6.39 -12.44 -13.61
CA THR A 298 7.30 -12.85 -14.69
C THR A 298 8.73 -12.38 -14.47
N LYS A 299 8.98 -11.51 -13.48
CA LYS A 299 10.28 -10.85 -13.22
C LYS A 299 10.82 -10.07 -14.42
N GLN A 300 9.92 -9.65 -15.31
CA GLN A 300 10.28 -8.87 -16.50
C GLN A 300 10.18 -7.38 -16.21
N ILE A 301 11.12 -6.62 -16.76
CA ILE A 301 11.09 -5.16 -16.73
C ILE A 301 10.91 -4.63 -18.16
N THR A 302 9.98 -3.70 -18.32
CA THR A 302 9.71 -3.02 -19.59
C THR A 302 9.63 -1.54 -19.36
N GLY A 303 9.85 -0.72 -20.39
CA GLY A 303 9.61 0.71 -20.26
C GLY A 303 10.27 1.52 -21.34
N THR A 304 10.39 2.82 -21.10
CA THR A 304 10.94 3.77 -22.06
C THR A 304 11.89 4.77 -21.42
N ILE A 305 12.88 5.22 -22.21
CA ILE A 305 13.61 6.46 -21.97
C ILE A 305 13.29 7.43 -23.09
N MET A 306 12.81 8.61 -22.72
CA MET A 306 12.59 9.72 -23.63
C MET A 306 13.70 10.74 -23.41
N ASN A 307 14.49 11.01 -24.45
CA ASN A 307 15.54 12.02 -24.42
C ASN A 307 15.05 13.30 -25.13
N THR A 308 15.16 14.45 -24.46
CA THR A 308 14.74 15.73 -25.03
C THR A 308 15.53 16.13 -26.28
N ASP A 309 16.78 15.68 -26.41
CA ASP A 309 17.70 16.18 -27.42
C ASP A 309 17.66 15.36 -28.72
N SER A 310 17.35 14.06 -28.63
CA SER A 310 17.32 13.16 -29.78
C SER A 310 15.92 12.94 -30.35
N LEU A 311 14.85 13.32 -29.63
CA LEU A 311 13.43 12.97 -29.92
C LEU A 311 13.17 11.46 -30.14
N ALA A 312 14.19 10.62 -29.94
CA ALA A 312 14.12 9.18 -30.03
C ALA A 312 13.63 8.61 -28.71
N ASN A 313 12.68 7.69 -28.80
CA ASN A 313 12.22 6.89 -27.68
C ASN A 313 13.02 5.59 -27.65
N LEU A 314 13.61 5.29 -26.50
CA LEU A 314 14.31 4.04 -26.26
C LEU A 314 13.35 3.11 -25.53
N THR A 315 12.95 2.01 -26.16
CA THR A 315 12.13 0.98 -25.52
C THR A 315 13.03 -0.05 -24.87
N ILE A 316 12.83 -0.28 -23.58
CA ILE A 316 13.57 -1.25 -22.76
C ILE A 316 12.69 -2.46 -22.55
N THR A 317 13.28 -3.65 -22.74
CA THR A 317 12.70 -4.93 -22.31
C THR A 317 13.79 -5.74 -21.64
N GLY A 318 13.46 -6.50 -20.61
CA GLY A 318 14.46 -7.30 -19.92
C GLY A 318 13.90 -8.20 -18.85
N GLU A 319 14.80 -8.96 -18.24
CA GLU A 319 14.50 -9.97 -17.22
C GLU A 319 15.48 -9.82 -16.05
N LEU A 320 14.97 -10.06 -14.84
CA LEU A 320 15.77 -10.07 -13.63
C LEU A 320 16.80 -11.21 -13.68
N ILE A 321 18.07 -10.85 -13.49
CA ILE A 321 19.16 -11.82 -13.34
C ILE A 321 19.27 -12.23 -11.89
N ASP A 322 19.35 -11.24 -11.01
CA ASP A 322 19.53 -11.45 -9.58
C ASP A 322 19.03 -10.26 -8.76
N SER A 323 18.63 -10.50 -7.52
CA SER A 323 18.03 -9.51 -6.63
C SER A 323 18.39 -9.73 -5.16
N PRO A 324 18.72 -8.66 -4.40
CA PRO A 324 18.81 -8.71 -2.94
C PRO A 324 17.56 -9.25 -2.24
N ALA A 325 16.40 -9.23 -2.91
CA ALA A 325 15.16 -9.76 -2.38
C ALA A 325 15.23 -11.27 -2.07
N ALA A 326 16.11 -12.04 -2.74
CA ALA A 326 16.30 -13.45 -2.42
C ALA A 326 16.78 -13.68 -0.98
N VAL A 327 17.53 -12.72 -0.40
CA VAL A 327 17.95 -12.77 1.01
C VAL A 327 16.75 -12.57 1.94
N PHE A 328 15.84 -11.65 1.58
CA PHE A 328 14.60 -11.41 2.34
C PHE A 328 13.65 -12.61 2.27
N ASP A 329 13.52 -13.24 1.10
CA ASP A 329 12.72 -14.46 0.92
C ASP A 329 13.28 -15.62 1.78
N THR A 330 14.60 -15.78 1.79
CA THR A 330 15.29 -16.79 2.62
C THR A 330 15.07 -16.54 4.11
N ALA A 331 15.21 -15.28 4.54
CA ALA A 331 14.97 -14.88 5.92
C ALA A 331 13.51 -15.15 6.34
N SER A 332 12.55 -14.79 5.49
CA SER A 332 11.11 -14.97 5.74
C SER A 332 10.69 -16.44 5.80
N ALA A 333 11.31 -17.30 4.99
CA ALA A 333 11.04 -18.74 5.00
C ALA A 333 11.59 -19.45 6.25
N ASN A 334 12.59 -18.87 6.92
CA ASN A 334 13.28 -19.49 8.05
C ASN A 334 12.54 -19.23 9.37
N LYS A 335 11.44 -19.96 9.59
CA LYS A 335 10.60 -19.87 10.80
C LYS A 335 11.30 -20.24 12.11
N ASN A 336 12.48 -20.87 12.03
CA ASN A 336 13.25 -21.32 13.19
C ASN A 336 14.41 -20.39 13.56
N ALA A 337 14.58 -19.26 12.85
CA ALA A 337 15.60 -18.27 13.20
C ALA A 337 15.16 -17.46 14.43
N GLU A 338 16.05 -17.36 15.42
CA GLU A 338 15.86 -16.42 16.53
C GLU A 338 16.03 -14.98 16.03
N ALA A 339 15.21 -14.06 16.55
CA ALA A 339 15.36 -12.63 16.28
C ALA A 339 16.75 -12.15 16.71
N VAL A 340 17.40 -11.36 15.85
CA VAL A 340 18.73 -10.80 16.10
C VAL A 340 18.56 -9.34 16.53
N SER A 341 19.09 -8.97 17.70
CA SER A 341 19.08 -7.58 18.14
C SER A 341 20.14 -6.76 17.41
N ALA A 342 19.94 -5.44 17.34
CA ALA A 342 20.90 -4.52 16.75
C ALA A 342 22.28 -4.62 17.42
N GLU A 343 22.31 -4.77 18.75
CA GLU A 343 23.53 -4.85 19.55
C GLU A 343 24.33 -6.10 19.24
N ALA A 344 23.65 -7.22 18.97
CA ALA A 344 24.29 -8.47 18.57
C ALA A 344 25.05 -8.36 17.25
N LEU A 345 24.80 -7.30 16.46
CA LEU A 345 25.53 -7.06 15.22
C LEU A 345 26.92 -6.46 15.45
N ASN A 346 27.18 -5.82 16.60
CA ASN A 346 28.40 -5.05 16.89
C ASN A 346 29.64 -5.93 17.12
N GLN A 347 30.14 -6.52 16.05
CA GLN A 347 31.30 -7.43 16.08
C GLN A 347 31.99 -7.50 14.71
N VAL A 348 33.05 -8.32 14.65
CA VAL A 348 33.78 -8.63 13.42
C VAL A 348 33.29 -9.96 12.86
N TYR A 349 33.05 -9.98 11.56
CA TYR A 349 32.67 -11.17 10.81
C TYR A 349 33.75 -11.48 9.78
N ARG A 350 34.20 -12.72 9.73
CA ARG A 350 35.20 -13.18 8.76
C ARG A 350 34.60 -14.19 7.81
N GLY A 351 35.08 -14.20 6.57
CA GLY A 351 34.70 -15.21 5.59
C GLY A 351 35.06 -14.80 4.18
N ASP A 352 34.19 -15.13 3.23
CA ASP A 352 34.42 -14.95 1.80
C ASP A 352 33.46 -13.91 1.19
N PHE A 353 34.04 -13.05 0.36
CA PHE A 353 33.34 -12.14 -0.54
C PHE A 353 33.99 -12.24 -1.93
N ALA A 354 33.21 -12.66 -2.93
CA ALA A 354 33.67 -12.80 -4.31
C ALA A 354 34.96 -13.65 -4.45
N GLY A 355 35.09 -14.72 -3.65
CA GLY A 355 36.26 -15.61 -3.67
C GLY A 355 37.50 -15.05 -2.96
N ARG A 356 37.32 -13.99 -2.15
CA ARG A 356 38.39 -13.36 -1.37
C ARG A 356 38.06 -13.38 0.11
N ALA A 357 39.07 -13.68 0.92
CA ALA A 357 38.99 -13.55 2.37
C ALA A 357 38.79 -12.09 2.77
N VAL A 358 37.74 -11.84 3.56
CA VAL A 358 37.37 -10.51 4.04
C VAL A 358 37.00 -10.52 5.51
N SER A 359 37.18 -9.35 6.12
CA SER A 359 36.73 -9.02 7.47
C SER A 359 35.75 -7.86 7.41
N LEU A 360 34.48 -8.12 7.74
CA LEU A 360 33.43 -7.11 7.90
C LEU A 360 33.34 -6.71 9.37
N THR A 361 33.66 -5.45 9.66
CA THR A 361 33.50 -4.87 10.99
C THR A 361 32.22 -4.06 11.03
N LEU A 362 31.31 -4.40 11.95
CA LEU A 362 30.11 -3.61 12.26
C LEU A 362 30.28 -3.00 13.66
N ARG A 363 30.12 -1.68 13.79
CA ARG A 363 30.20 -0.97 15.06
C ARG A 363 29.10 0.07 15.18
N ASN A 364 28.73 0.36 16.43
CA ASN A 364 27.76 1.38 16.82
C ASN A 364 26.39 1.19 16.16
N PHE A 365 25.98 -0.05 15.91
CA PHE A 365 24.63 -0.36 15.48
C PHE A 365 23.69 -0.08 16.65
N VAL A 366 22.92 0.99 16.53
CA VAL A 366 21.82 1.36 17.41
C VAL A 366 20.60 1.62 16.52
N GLU A 367 19.42 1.21 16.96
CA GLU A 367 18.16 1.50 16.27
C GLU A 367 17.99 3.04 16.25
N ASN A 368 18.35 3.68 15.11
CA ASN A 368 18.45 5.14 14.88
C ASN A 368 19.79 5.85 15.23
N GLY A 369 20.90 5.11 15.38
CA GLY A 369 22.22 5.67 15.70
C GLY A 369 23.18 5.80 14.50
N THR A 370 24.37 6.36 14.77
CA THR A 370 25.48 6.43 13.81
C THR A 370 26.09 5.05 13.59
N PHE A 371 25.88 4.50 12.41
CA PHE A 371 26.45 3.22 12.02
C PHE A 371 27.84 3.37 11.40
N ALA A 372 28.76 2.47 11.76
CA ALA A 372 30.03 2.32 11.08
C ALA A 372 30.20 0.87 10.61
N ALA A 373 30.23 0.66 9.29
CA ALA A 373 30.76 -0.58 8.74
C ALA A 373 31.86 -0.39 7.72
N THR A 374 32.83 -1.28 7.83
CA THR A 374 33.94 -1.37 6.91
C THR A 374 34.20 -2.82 6.59
N MET A 375 34.34 -3.13 5.31
CA MET A 375 34.85 -4.40 4.83
C MET A 375 36.30 -4.21 4.40
N ALA A 376 37.20 -4.99 4.99
CA ALA A 376 38.61 -5.05 4.62
C ALA A 376 38.89 -6.37 3.91
N PHE A 377 39.75 -6.32 2.89
CA PHE A 377 40.23 -7.51 2.18
C PHE A 377 41.55 -7.94 2.80
N ASP A 378 41.61 -9.15 3.34
CA ASP A 378 42.73 -9.60 4.17
C ASP A 378 44.06 -9.59 3.40
N ALA A 379 44.03 -9.99 2.12
CA ALA A 379 45.19 -9.97 1.23
C ALA A 379 45.51 -8.58 0.64
N PHE A 380 44.61 -7.60 0.79
CA PHE A 380 44.74 -6.26 0.19
C PHE A 380 44.33 -5.18 1.19
N PRO A 381 45.19 -4.85 2.18
CA PRO A 381 44.83 -3.97 3.30
C PRO A 381 44.44 -2.54 2.89
N ASN A 382 44.86 -2.09 1.70
CA ASN A 382 44.50 -0.81 1.10
C ASN A 382 43.17 -0.83 0.33
N GLN A 383 42.60 -2.02 0.08
CA GLN A 383 41.26 -2.17 -0.48
C GLN A 383 40.28 -2.26 0.69
N ARG A 384 39.46 -1.21 0.85
CA ARG A 384 38.40 -1.15 1.85
C ARG A 384 37.12 -0.64 1.22
N ILE A 385 36.01 -1.17 1.71
CA ILE A 385 34.67 -0.65 1.41
C ILE A 385 34.17 0.01 2.68
N HIS A 386 33.94 1.31 2.61
CA HIS A 386 33.28 2.04 3.68
C HIS A 386 31.78 2.14 3.35
N PHE A 387 30.95 1.57 4.23
CA PHE A 387 29.50 1.66 4.11
C PHE A 387 29.03 2.91 4.82
N GLN A 388 28.29 3.74 4.09
CA GLN A 388 27.87 5.07 4.50
C GLN A 388 26.44 5.06 5.04
N THR A 389 25.62 4.13 4.55
CA THR A 389 24.23 3.97 4.96
C THR A 389 23.94 2.51 5.26
N ALA A 390 23.01 2.31 6.19
CA ALA A 390 22.57 0.99 6.61
C ALA A 390 21.10 1.02 6.98
N ARG A 391 20.44 -0.13 6.81
CA ARG A 391 19.10 -0.40 7.33
C ARG A 391 19.07 -1.82 7.86
N PHE A 392 18.64 -1.97 9.11
CA PHE A 392 18.46 -3.27 9.75
C PHE A 392 16.99 -3.59 9.90
N TYR A 393 16.65 -4.85 9.69
CA TYR A 393 15.32 -5.43 9.78
C TYR A 393 15.34 -6.48 10.88
N PRO A 394 15.18 -6.10 12.16
CA PRO A 394 15.41 -6.98 13.31
C PRO A 394 14.59 -8.26 13.28
N LYS A 395 13.30 -8.15 12.90
CA LYS A 395 12.37 -9.29 12.80
C LYS A 395 12.82 -10.34 11.77
N MET A 396 13.47 -9.91 10.69
CA MET A 396 13.97 -10.79 9.63
C MET A 396 15.45 -11.16 9.84
N GLY A 397 16.15 -10.50 10.76
CA GLY A 397 17.61 -10.62 10.88
C GLY A 397 18.35 -10.17 9.61
N VAL A 398 17.78 -9.26 8.81
CA VAL A 398 18.39 -8.78 7.56
C VAL A 398 19.03 -7.42 7.76
N LEU A 399 20.27 -7.25 7.33
CA LEU A 399 20.99 -5.98 7.29
C LEU A 399 21.30 -5.63 5.84
N THR A 400 21.00 -4.41 5.45
CA THR A 400 21.36 -3.88 4.14
C THR A 400 22.29 -2.70 4.31
N LEU A 401 23.43 -2.72 3.63
CA LEU A 401 24.49 -1.72 3.68
C LEU A 401 24.75 -1.17 2.27
N VAL A 402 24.96 0.14 2.15
CA VAL A 402 25.39 0.76 0.89
C VAL A 402 26.66 1.55 1.13
N GLY A 403 27.65 1.31 0.27
CA GLY A 403 28.98 1.89 0.38
C GLY A 403 29.59 2.21 -0.97
N ARG A 404 30.81 2.72 -0.92
CA ARG A 404 31.64 2.99 -2.09
C ARG A 404 33.02 2.38 -1.88
N GLN A 405 33.52 1.68 -2.89
CA GLN A 405 34.93 1.29 -2.96
C GLN A 405 35.68 2.33 -3.81
N ALA A 406 36.92 2.65 -3.45
CA ALA A 406 37.74 3.59 -4.22
C ALA A 406 37.86 3.12 -5.69
N GLY A 407 37.52 3.99 -6.64
CA GLY A 407 37.51 3.68 -8.07
C GLY A 407 36.27 2.92 -8.57
N SER A 408 35.28 2.64 -7.73
CA SER A 408 34.03 1.96 -8.09
C SER A 408 32.79 2.86 -7.97
N ASN A 409 31.74 2.51 -8.73
CA ASN A 409 30.37 2.92 -8.41
C ASN A 409 29.86 2.14 -7.18
N ARG A 410 28.76 2.61 -6.59
CA ARG A 410 28.16 2.07 -5.34
C ARG A 410 28.13 0.54 -5.29
N ILE A 411 28.42 0.01 -4.10
CA ILE A 411 28.23 -1.40 -3.75
C ILE A 411 27.14 -1.46 -2.69
N LYS A 412 26.16 -2.34 -2.92
CA LYS A 412 25.14 -2.69 -1.93
C LYS A 412 25.39 -4.11 -1.45
N LEU A 413 25.30 -4.30 -0.14
CA LEU A 413 25.47 -5.58 0.55
C LEU A 413 24.20 -5.86 1.36
N THR A 414 23.54 -6.99 1.09
CA THR A 414 22.36 -7.45 1.83
C THR A 414 22.70 -8.77 2.50
N LEU A 415 22.62 -8.80 3.83
CA LEU A 415 23.07 -9.88 4.70
C LEU A 415 21.90 -10.39 5.53
N PHE A 416 21.77 -11.70 5.64
CA PHE A 416 20.91 -12.38 6.60
C PHE A 416 21.76 -12.98 7.71
N PHE A 417 21.44 -12.60 8.95
CA PHE A 417 22.07 -13.08 10.18
C PHE A 417 21.20 -14.18 10.76
N LYS A 418 21.78 -15.37 10.88
CA LYS A 418 21.13 -16.52 11.49
C LYS A 418 21.85 -16.89 12.78
N ARG A 419 21.07 -17.02 13.85
CA ARG A 419 21.49 -17.73 15.06
C ARG A 419 20.86 -19.12 15.05
N THR A 420 21.70 -20.15 15.05
CA THR A 420 21.24 -21.53 15.24
C THR A 420 21.06 -21.79 16.73
N VAL A 421 19.94 -22.42 17.11
CA VAL A 421 19.63 -22.74 18.52
C VAL A 421 20.80 -23.46 19.18
N GLY A 422 21.28 -22.92 20.31
CA GLY A 422 22.43 -23.45 21.06
C GLY A 422 23.82 -22.98 20.57
N SER A 423 23.90 -22.24 19.46
CA SER A 423 25.15 -21.62 19.01
C SER A 423 25.28 -20.19 19.54
N LYS A 424 26.49 -19.83 19.99
CA LYS A 424 26.85 -18.42 20.28
C LYS A 424 27.23 -17.65 19.03
N ARG A 425 27.52 -18.34 17.92
CA ARG A 425 27.96 -17.73 16.65
C ARG A 425 26.79 -17.35 15.77
N LEU A 426 26.89 -16.18 15.16
CA LEU A 426 26.03 -15.76 14.06
C LEU A 426 26.64 -16.21 12.74
N GLU A 427 25.89 -17.02 12.01
CA GLU A 427 26.18 -17.31 10.62
C GLU A 427 25.59 -16.20 9.75
N VAL A 428 26.37 -15.69 8.82
CA VAL A 428 25.97 -14.60 7.95
C VAL A 428 26.05 -15.08 6.51
N SER A 429 24.95 -14.98 5.81
CA SER A 429 24.90 -15.25 4.38
C SER A 429 24.21 -14.12 3.67
N GLY A 430 24.53 -13.88 2.41
CA GLY A 430 23.90 -12.78 1.70
C GLY A 430 24.46 -12.61 0.31
N MET A 431 24.24 -11.42 -0.21
CA MET A 431 24.70 -11.05 -1.53
C MET A 431 25.12 -9.58 -1.59
N ALA A 432 26.03 -9.31 -2.50
CA ALA A 432 26.41 -7.97 -2.87
C ALA A 432 26.20 -7.76 -4.35
N TYR A 433 25.89 -6.54 -4.74
CA TYR A 433 25.88 -6.15 -6.13
C TYR A 433 26.39 -4.73 -6.34
N THR A 434 26.92 -4.48 -7.52
CA THR A 434 27.59 -3.21 -7.87
C THR A 434 26.81 -2.45 -8.92
N ALA A 435 26.78 -1.12 -8.78
CA ALA A 435 26.20 -0.22 -9.78
C ALA A 435 27.14 0.03 -11.00
N LEU A 436 28.33 -0.59 -11.03
CA LEU A 436 29.31 -0.38 -12.11
C LEU A 436 29.01 -1.27 -13.31
N ASN A 437 28.87 -2.58 -13.07
CA ASN A 437 28.70 -3.58 -14.12
C ASN A 437 27.53 -4.54 -13.84
N GLY A 438 26.80 -4.34 -12.74
CA GLY A 438 25.75 -5.26 -12.31
C GLY A 438 26.29 -6.61 -11.85
N GLY A 439 27.56 -6.68 -11.47
CA GLY A 439 28.15 -7.89 -10.89
C GLY A 439 27.48 -8.22 -9.56
N VAL A 440 27.16 -9.50 -9.36
CA VAL A 440 26.49 -10.02 -8.16
C VAL A 440 27.38 -11.10 -7.56
N HIS A 441 27.57 -11.03 -6.24
CA HIS A 441 28.48 -11.90 -5.50
C HIS A 441 27.81 -12.43 -4.25
N ALA A 442 27.88 -13.74 -4.05
CA ALA A 442 27.50 -14.35 -2.78
C ALA A 442 28.48 -13.93 -1.68
N VAL A 443 27.96 -13.81 -0.46
CA VAL A 443 28.72 -13.46 0.73
C VAL A 443 28.44 -14.48 1.82
N LYS A 444 29.50 -14.99 2.44
CA LYS A 444 29.42 -15.95 3.55
C LYS A 444 30.41 -15.55 4.63
N LEU A 445 29.92 -15.19 5.80
CA LEU A 445 30.73 -14.79 6.94
C LEU A 445 30.26 -15.51 8.21
N SER A 446 31.10 -15.49 9.24
CA SER A 446 30.74 -15.95 10.58
C SER A 446 31.27 -14.97 11.63
N SER A 447 30.51 -14.76 12.70
CA SER A 447 31.02 -14.02 13.86
C SER A 447 32.18 -14.78 14.50
N GLU A 448 33.15 -14.05 15.02
CA GLU A 448 34.27 -14.62 15.77
C GLU A 448 33.83 -15.42 17.01
#